data_AF-H1LWW8-F1
#
_entry.id   AF-H1LWW8-F1
#
_cell.length_a   1.000
_cell.length_b   1.000
_cell.length_c   1.000
_cell.angle_alpha   90.00
_cell.angle_beta   90.00
_cell.angle_gamma   90.00
#
_symmetry.space_group_name_H-M   'P 1'
#
loop_
_entity.id
_entity.type
_entity.pdbx_description
1 polymer ?
#
loop_
_entity_poly.entity_id
_entity_poly.type
_entity_poly.pdbx_seq_one_letter_code
_entity_poly.pdbx_strand_id
1 'polypeptide(L)'
;MNKKYYIKPEDIKELFHTDGPDGCIASDRIMVDGEKIGYMCREYADHDGDSGWRFTAGDEDEEYMSNPENAGVYTLNAVANVDMDIIPFLNSPVGSGFFRDENGKLVKDDFNIIARQEIDEILYEHNIADSMDYERRDQEELAEIYENIKVVQENYGLSDDEVEEMLKSIFSDY
;
A
#
# COMPACT_ATOMS: atom_id res chain seq x y z
N MET A 1 -8.76 19.72 13.76
CA MET A 1 -8.15 20.89 13.09
C MET A 1 -8.93 21.21 11.82
N ASN A 2 -8.92 22.45 11.32
CA ASN A 2 -9.40 22.75 9.97
C ASN A 2 -8.22 22.68 9.00
N LYS A 3 -8.05 21.53 8.33
CA LYS A 3 -7.09 21.39 7.23
C LYS A 3 -7.50 22.30 6.07
N LYS A 4 -6.53 22.92 5.41
CA LYS A 4 -6.78 23.72 4.20
C LYS A 4 -6.44 22.88 2.98
N TYR A 5 -7.44 22.20 2.44
CA TYR A 5 -7.28 21.30 1.30
C TYR A 5 -6.78 22.02 0.04
N TYR A 6 -6.02 21.31 -0.78
CA TYR A 6 -5.48 21.79 -2.06
C TYR A 6 -6.61 22.19 -3.01
N ILE A 7 -7.64 21.34 -3.11
CA ILE A 7 -8.89 21.61 -3.85
C ILE A 7 -9.99 21.88 -2.84
N LYS A 8 -10.73 22.97 -3.03
CA LYS A 8 -11.85 23.30 -2.16
C LYS A 8 -13.05 22.39 -2.47
N PRO A 9 -13.89 22.06 -1.48
CA PRO A 9 -15.08 21.22 -1.71
C PRO A 9 -15.99 21.72 -2.84
N GLU A 10 -16.16 23.04 -2.98
CA GLU A 10 -16.96 23.65 -4.05
C GLU A 10 -16.37 23.52 -5.46
N ASP A 11 -15.08 23.22 -5.58
CA ASP A 11 -14.35 23.09 -6.85
C ASP A 11 -14.17 21.61 -7.28
N ILE A 12 -14.58 20.66 -6.43
CA ILE A 12 -14.54 19.23 -6.74
C ILE A 12 -15.48 18.91 -7.89
N LYS A 13 -14.97 18.18 -8.89
CA LYS A 13 -15.72 17.67 -10.04
C LYS A 13 -16.07 16.21 -9.83
N GLU A 14 -17.12 15.75 -10.50
CA GLU A 14 -17.46 14.33 -10.58
C GLU A 14 -16.63 13.69 -11.70
N LEU A 15 -15.48 13.13 -11.34
CA LEU A 15 -14.51 12.50 -12.25
C LEU A 15 -14.56 10.97 -12.20
N PHE A 16 -14.93 10.42 -11.04
CA PHE A 16 -15.01 8.99 -10.81
C PHE A 16 -16.27 8.65 -10.02
N HIS A 17 -16.90 7.54 -10.38
CA HIS A 17 -18.06 6.99 -9.70
C HIS A 17 -17.92 5.48 -9.58
N THR A 18 -18.38 4.92 -8.47
CA THR A 18 -18.47 3.49 -8.21
C THR A 18 -19.80 3.19 -7.52
N ASP A 19 -20.39 2.03 -7.85
CA ASP A 19 -21.59 1.53 -7.18
C ASP A 19 -21.27 0.90 -5.81
N GLY A 20 -19.99 0.71 -5.50
CA GLY A 20 -19.48 0.12 -4.25
C GLY A 20 -18.99 1.17 -3.26
N PRO A 21 -18.26 0.73 -2.22
CA PRO A 21 -17.62 1.62 -1.26
C PRO A 21 -16.63 2.56 -1.96
N ASP A 22 -16.65 3.85 -1.59
CA ASP A 22 -15.81 4.88 -2.18
C ASP A 22 -14.91 5.60 -1.15
N GLY A 23 -15.01 5.25 0.12
CA GLY A 23 -14.11 5.76 1.17
C GLY A 23 -12.69 5.23 0.98
N CYS A 24 -11.69 6.05 1.24
CA CYS A 24 -10.28 5.68 1.13
C CYS A 24 -9.45 6.51 2.12
N ILE A 25 -8.21 6.08 2.37
CA ILE A 25 -7.23 6.84 3.15
C ILE A 25 -6.27 7.53 2.18
N ALA A 26 -6.02 8.82 2.39
CA ALA A 26 -4.99 9.55 1.67
C ALA A 26 -4.19 10.45 2.61
N SER A 27 -2.90 10.64 2.31
CA SER A 27 -2.02 11.54 3.06
C SER A 27 -2.32 13.01 2.79
N ASP A 28 -1.88 13.87 3.71
CA ASP A 28 -1.97 15.32 3.56
C ASP A 28 -1.00 15.85 2.51
N ARG A 29 0.10 15.15 2.19
CA ARG A 29 0.92 15.49 1.02
C ARG A 29 0.07 15.57 -0.24
N ILE A 30 -0.89 14.65 -0.40
CA ILE A 30 -1.83 14.68 -1.52
C ILE A 30 -2.93 15.72 -1.27
N MET A 31 -3.67 15.59 -0.17
CA MET A 31 -4.94 16.30 0.00
C MET A 31 -4.81 17.76 0.45
N VAL A 32 -3.69 18.12 1.07
CA VAL A 32 -3.39 19.46 1.58
C VAL A 32 -2.34 20.15 0.69
N ASP A 33 -1.24 19.47 0.39
CA ASP A 33 -0.15 20.08 -0.38
C ASP A 33 -0.36 19.98 -1.90
N GLY A 34 -1.21 19.05 -2.36
CA GLY A 34 -1.54 18.88 -3.78
C GLY A 34 -0.51 18.05 -4.55
N GLU A 35 0.30 17.27 -3.86
CA GLU A 35 1.28 16.39 -4.48
C GLU A 35 0.61 15.28 -5.30
N LYS A 36 1.34 14.79 -6.29
CA LYS A 36 0.94 13.62 -7.06
C LYS A 36 1.06 12.36 -6.20
N ILE A 37 0.19 11.39 -6.48
CA ILE A 37 0.24 10.08 -5.82
C ILE A 37 1.46 9.35 -6.33
N GLY A 38 2.43 9.11 -5.46
CA GLY A 38 3.64 8.35 -5.77
C GLY A 38 3.46 6.85 -5.56
N TYR A 39 2.62 6.47 -4.60
CA TYR A 39 2.26 5.07 -4.35
C TYR A 39 0.78 4.94 -3.95
N MET A 40 0.13 3.87 -4.43
CA MET A 40 -1.23 3.50 -4.04
C MET A 40 -1.37 2.00 -3.94
N CYS A 41 -2.07 1.53 -2.91
CA CYS A 41 -2.38 0.11 -2.73
C CYS A 41 -3.84 -0.09 -2.33
N ARG A 42 -4.36 -1.28 -2.62
CA ARG A 42 -5.71 -1.69 -2.24
C ARG A 42 -5.66 -2.82 -1.23
N GLU A 43 -5.94 -2.50 0.02
CA GLU A 43 -6.02 -3.42 1.15
C GLU A 43 -7.44 -3.98 1.30
N TYR A 44 -7.64 -4.85 2.29
CA TYR A 44 -9.00 -5.21 2.71
C TYR A 44 -9.72 -3.99 3.26
N ALA A 45 -11.03 -3.93 3.04
CA ALA A 45 -11.86 -2.88 3.60
C ALA A 45 -11.99 -3.04 5.11
N ASP A 46 -11.74 -1.97 5.87
CA ASP A 46 -11.88 -1.98 7.33
C ASP A 46 -13.35 -1.97 7.79
N HIS A 47 -14.24 -1.46 6.94
CA HIS A 47 -15.70 -1.41 7.17
C HIS A 47 -16.46 -1.28 5.83
N ASP A 48 -17.79 -1.42 5.85
CA ASP A 48 -18.67 -1.42 4.66
C ASP A 48 -18.55 -0.18 3.73
N GLY A 49 -17.96 0.92 4.21
CA GLY A 49 -17.79 2.16 3.45
C GLY A 49 -16.36 2.38 2.94
N ASP A 50 -15.42 1.52 3.33
CA ASP A 50 -14.02 1.58 2.90
C ASP A 50 -13.85 0.80 1.59
N SER A 51 -13.25 1.44 0.59
CA SER A 51 -12.92 0.84 -0.69
C SER A 51 -11.68 -0.06 -0.63
N GLY A 52 -10.90 0.07 0.45
CA GLY A 52 -9.60 -0.56 0.66
C GLY A 52 -8.43 0.28 0.10
N TRP A 53 -8.69 1.37 -0.62
CA TRP A 53 -7.61 2.17 -1.20
C TRP A 53 -6.88 3.00 -0.14
N ARG A 54 -5.55 3.01 -0.25
CA ARG A 54 -4.61 3.84 0.50
C ARG A 54 -3.72 4.59 -0.50
N PHE A 55 -3.53 5.89 -0.29
CA PHE A 55 -2.78 6.77 -1.20
C PHE A 55 -1.71 7.57 -0.45
N THR A 56 -0.48 7.56 -0.97
CA THR A 56 0.64 8.37 -0.48
C THR A 56 1.37 9.08 -1.63
N ALA A 57 2.05 10.18 -1.33
CA ALA A 57 2.89 10.90 -2.30
C ALA A 57 4.21 10.16 -2.58
N GLY A 58 4.59 9.21 -1.72
CA GLY A 58 5.79 8.38 -1.84
C GLY A 58 7.05 9.01 -1.22
N ASP A 59 6.94 10.23 -0.69
CA ASP A 59 8.02 10.94 0.01
C ASP A 59 7.80 11.03 1.52
N GLU A 60 6.71 10.44 2.02
CA GLU A 60 6.42 10.31 3.44
C GLU A 60 7.37 9.31 4.11
N ASP A 61 8.06 9.75 5.17
CA ASP A 61 8.88 8.89 6.02
C ASP A 61 8.07 8.23 7.14
N GLU A 62 8.71 7.34 7.90
CA GLU A 62 8.08 6.62 9.01
C GLU A 62 7.54 7.57 10.09
N GLU A 63 8.26 8.65 10.42
CA GLU A 63 7.80 9.65 11.40
C GLU A 63 6.51 10.31 10.92
N TYR A 64 6.44 10.69 9.64
CA TYR A 64 5.25 11.24 9.02
C TYR A 64 4.08 10.26 9.04
N MET A 65 4.31 9.01 8.61
CA MET A 65 3.28 7.98 8.48
C MET A 65 2.74 7.51 9.84
N SER A 66 3.56 7.57 10.90
CA SER A 66 3.14 7.20 12.26
C SER A 66 2.18 8.20 12.92
N ASN A 67 2.06 9.41 12.36
CA ASN A 67 1.16 10.44 12.89
C ASN A 67 -0.21 10.39 12.19
N PRO A 68 -1.29 9.98 12.87
CA PRO A 68 -2.61 9.86 12.25
C PRO A 68 -3.19 11.21 11.78
N GLU A 69 -2.72 12.35 12.30
CA GLU A 69 -3.16 13.66 11.83
C GLU A 69 -2.63 14.00 10.43
N ASN A 70 -1.65 13.26 9.90
CA ASN A 70 -1.07 13.46 8.57
C ASN A 70 -1.84 12.74 7.45
N ALA A 71 -2.90 12.01 7.78
CA ALA A 71 -3.78 11.36 6.81
C ALA A 71 -5.24 11.65 7.14
N GLY A 72 -6.15 11.18 6.29
CA GLY A 72 -7.58 11.30 6.52
C GLY A 72 -8.39 10.38 5.62
N VAL A 73 -9.68 10.30 5.92
CA VAL A 73 -10.65 9.56 5.11
C VAL A 73 -11.28 10.49 4.07
N TYR A 74 -11.23 10.10 2.81
CA TYR A 74 -11.73 10.85 1.66
C TYR A 74 -12.51 9.94 0.72
N THR A 75 -13.25 10.51 -0.23
CA THR A 75 -13.83 9.71 -1.32
C THR A 75 -12.79 9.52 -2.43
N LEU A 76 -12.87 8.39 -3.14
CA LEU A 76 -12.07 8.11 -4.33
C LEU A 76 -12.18 9.24 -5.37
N ASN A 77 -13.37 9.81 -5.53
CA ASN A 77 -13.58 10.95 -6.42
C ASN A 77 -12.79 12.20 -5.95
N ALA A 78 -12.74 12.48 -4.65
CA ALA A 78 -11.99 13.62 -4.13
C ALA A 78 -10.49 13.47 -4.41
N VAL A 79 -9.93 12.28 -4.17
CA VAL A 79 -8.51 11.98 -4.46
C VAL A 79 -8.24 12.07 -5.97
N ALA A 80 -9.13 11.54 -6.82
CA ALA A 80 -9.02 11.63 -8.27
C ALA A 80 -9.05 13.07 -8.82
N ASN A 81 -9.60 14.03 -8.07
CA ASN A 81 -9.54 15.46 -8.45
C ASN A 81 -8.14 16.05 -8.24
N VAL A 82 -7.38 15.58 -7.25
CA VAL A 82 -5.97 15.94 -7.07
C VAL A 82 -5.12 15.27 -8.15
N ASP A 83 -5.39 13.98 -8.40
CA ASP A 83 -4.62 13.19 -9.33
C ASP A 83 -5.46 12.25 -10.20
N MET A 84 -5.83 12.72 -11.39
CA MET A 84 -6.69 11.96 -12.32
C MET A 84 -6.04 10.70 -12.88
N ASP A 85 -4.71 10.55 -12.78
CA ASP A 85 -4.00 9.42 -13.35
C ASP A 85 -4.35 8.09 -12.68
N ILE A 86 -4.92 8.12 -11.47
CA ILE A 86 -5.32 6.92 -10.72
C ILE A 86 -6.59 6.27 -11.26
N ILE A 87 -7.44 7.02 -11.97
CA ILE A 87 -8.80 6.60 -12.37
C ILE A 87 -8.81 5.22 -13.07
N PRO A 88 -7.90 4.92 -14.02
CA PRO A 88 -7.86 3.62 -14.68
C PRO A 88 -7.62 2.43 -13.75
N PHE A 89 -7.06 2.66 -12.55
CA PHE A 89 -6.63 1.62 -11.62
C PHE A 89 -7.60 1.42 -10.45
N LEU A 90 -8.56 2.33 -10.22
CA LEU A 90 -9.44 2.29 -9.04
C LEU A 90 -10.35 1.05 -8.94
N ASN A 91 -10.53 0.32 -10.05
CA ASN A 91 -11.26 -0.94 -10.10
C ASN A 91 -10.37 -2.19 -9.92
N SER A 92 -9.06 -2.03 -9.75
CA SER A 92 -8.13 -3.13 -9.52
C SER A 92 -8.48 -3.91 -8.24
N PRO A 93 -8.23 -5.23 -8.19
CA PRO A 93 -8.61 -6.06 -7.05
C PRO A 93 -7.83 -5.70 -5.79
N VAL A 94 -8.37 -6.12 -4.64
CA VAL A 94 -7.65 -6.13 -3.36
C VAL A 94 -6.33 -6.90 -3.51
N GLY A 95 -5.26 -6.42 -2.89
CA GLY A 95 -3.89 -6.89 -3.08
C GLY A 95 -3.09 -6.16 -4.15
N SER A 96 -3.70 -5.23 -4.91
CA SER A 96 -2.99 -4.48 -5.95
C SER A 96 -2.18 -3.32 -5.37
N GLY A 97 -0.96 -3.12 -5.86
CA GLY A 97 -0.14 -1.93 -5.65
C GLY A 97 0.24 -1.25 -6.97
N PHE A 98 0.48 0.06 -6.93
CA PHE A 98 0.99 0.85 -8.05
C PHE A 98 1.92 1.94 -7.54
N PHE A 99 3.02 2.18 -8.26
CA PHE A 99 3.96 3.26 -7.96
C PHE A 99 4.23 4.10 -9.22
N ARG A 100 4.68 5.34 -9.04
CA ARG A 100 5.17 6.16 -10.17
C ARG A 100 6.61 5.81 -10.50
N ASP A 101 6.86 5.48 -11.77
CA ASP A 101 8.20 5.27 -12.29
C ASP A 101 8.99 6.59 -12.47
N GLU A 102 10.24 6.48 -12.93
CA GLU A 102 11.12 7.64 -13.22
C GLU A 102 10.56 8.62 -14.26
N ASN A 103 9.61 8.19 -15.09
CA ASN A 103 8.92 9.02 -16.07
C ASN A 103 7.63 9.63 -15.52
N GLY A 104 7.33 9.39 -14.24
CA GLY A 104 6.13 9.85 -13.56
C GLY A 104 4.88 9.07 -13.94
N LYS A 105 4.99 7.88 -14.53
CA LYS A 105 3.83 7.05 -14.90
C LYS A 105 3.51 6.04 -13.82
N LEU A 106 2.23 5.89 -13.47
CA LEU A 106 1.78 4.79 -12.61
C LEU A 106 1.97 3.44 -13.31
N VAL A 107 2.78 2.60 -12.69
CA VAL A 107 3.06 1.22 -13.07
C VAL A 107 2.63 0.29 -11.94
N LYS A 108 2.27 -0.93 -12.30
CA LYS A 108 1.81 -1.93 -11.33
C LYS A 108 2.99 -2.41 -10.50
N ASP A 109 2.77 -2.57 -9.20
CA ASP A 109 3.64 -3.36 -8.32
C ASP A 109 3.43 -4.85 -8.62
N ASP A 110 4.51 -5.55 -8.90
CA ASP A 110 4.46 -6.97 -9.26
C ASP A 110 4.04 -7.85 -8.07
N PHE A 111 4.18 -7.35 -6.83
CA PHE A 111 3.81 -8.07 -5.63
C PHE A 111 2.33 -7.91 -5.26
N ASN A 112 1.76 -8.97 -4.68
CA ASN A 112 0.54 -8.84 -3.90
C ASN A 112 0.90 -8.11 -2.59
N ILE A 113 0.42 -6.88 -2.43
CA ILE A 113 0.81 -6.02 -1.31
C ILE A 113 0.42 -6.59 0.04
N ILE A 114 -0.67 -7.34 0.13
CA ILE A 114 -1.15 -7.92 1.38
C ILE A 114 -0.30 -9.12 1.75
N ALA A 115 -0.01 -10.00 0.79
CA ALA A 115 0.90 -11.12 1.03
C ALA A 115 2.29 -10.62 1.46
N ARG A 116 2.79 -9.55 0.82
CA ARG A 116 4.04 -8.91 1.20
C ARG A 116 4.00 -8.37 2.64
N GLN A 117 2.93 -7.66 3.03
CA GLN A 117 2.73 -7.17 4.40
C GLN A 117 2.66 -8.32 5.43
N GLU A 118 1.95 -9.41 5.13
CA GLU A 118 1.88 -10.56 6.02
C GLU A 118 3.23 -11.26 6.19
N ILE A 119 4.02 -11.38 5.12
CA ILE A 119 5.40 -11.93 5.21
C ILE A 119 6.30 -10.99 6.01
N ASP A 120 6.21 -9.68 5.79
CA ASP A 120 6.99 -8.68 6.53
C ASP A 120 6.66 -8.71 8.03
N GLU A 121 5.37 -8.83 8.40
CA GLU A 121 4.94 -8.99 9.80
C GLU A 121 5.51 -10.28 10.42
N ILE A 122 5.49 -11.41 9.71
CA ILE A 122 6.11 -12.67 10.19
C ILE A 122 7.60 -12.43 10.48
N LEU A 123 8.33 -11.80 9.56
CA LEU A 123 9.76 -11.52 9.76
C LEU A 123 9.99 -10.60 10.96
N TYR A 124 9.15 -9.57 11.11
CA TYR A 124 9.18 -8.64 12.23
C TYR A 124 8.94 -9.33 13.58
N GLU A 125 7.92 -10.20 13.68
CA GLU A 125 7.63 -10.98 14.90
C GLU A 125 8.82 -11.86 15.32
N HIS A 126 9.57 -12.37 14.34
CA HIS A 126 10.79 -13.15 14.56
C HIS A 126 12.06 -12.29 14.70
N ASN A 127 11.94 -10.96 14.78
CA ASN A 127 13.05 -9.99 14.87
C ASN A 127 14.07 -10.14 13.73
N ILE A 128 13.61 -10.37 12.50
CA ILE A 128 14.44 -10.47 11.30
C ILE A 128 14.31 -9.17 10.52
N ALA A 129 15.36 -8.35 10.56
CA ALA A 129 15.37 -7.07 9.85
C ALA A 129 15.98 -7.17 8.45
N ASP A 130 16.88 -8.13 8.23
CA ASP A 130 17.61 -8.29 6.98
C ASP A 130 17.94 -9.76 6.69
N SER A 131 18.53 -10.00 5.51
CA SER A 131 18.95 -11.34 5.07
C SER A 131 20.00 -11.97 5.97
N MET A 132 20.88 -11.19 6.61
CA MET A 132 21.88 -11.74 7.53
C MET A 132 21.24 -12.26 8.81
N ASP A 133 20.22 -11.57 9.32
CA ASP A 133 19.45 -12.04 10.48
C ASP A 133 18.71 -13.33 10.14
N TYR A 134 18.14 -13.41 8.93
CA TYR A 134 17.45 -14.59 8.41
C TYR A 134 18.40 -15.79 8.31
N GLU A 135 19.56 -15.63 7.67
CA GLU A 135 20.55 -16.69 7.47
C GLU A 135 21.18 -17.21 8.77
N ARG A 136 21.17 -16.41 9.83
CA ARG A 136 21.73 -16.77 11.15
C ARG A 136 20.76 -17.57 12.03
N ARG A 137 19.48 -17.65 11.66
CA ARG A 137 18.48 -18.40 12.43
C ARG A 137 18.82 -19.89 12.46
N ASP A 138 18.47 -20.53 13.57
CA ASP A 138 18.66 -21.97 13.66
C ASP A 138 17.61 -22.73 12.82
N GLN A 139 17.83 -24.03 12.64
CA GLN A 139 16.96 -24.84 11.77
C GLN A 139 15.53 -24.97 12.29
N GLU A 140 15.31 -24.89 13.61
CA GLU A 140 13.99 -25.02 14.20
C GLU A 140 13.19 -23.73 14.01
N GLU A 141 13.81 -22.58 14.28
CA GLU A 141 13.23 -21.26 14.03
C GLU A 141 12.95 -21.04 12.54
N LEU A 142 13.89 -21.41 11.65
CA LEU A 142 13.68 -21.31 10.20
C LEU A 142 12.49 -22.16 9.75
N ALA A 143 12.37 -23.40 10.25
CA ALA A 143 11.26 -24.27 9.89
C ALA A 143 9.91 -23.66 10.28
N GLU A 144 9.81 -23.04 11.45
CA GLU A 144 8.60 -22.31 11.88
C GLU A 144 8.28 -21.15 10.94
N ILE A 145 9.27 -20.30 10.64
CA ILE A 145 9.10 -19.16 9.72
C ILE A 145 8.66 -19.63 8.33
N TYR A 146 9.28 -20.68 7.80
CA TYR A 146 8.92 -21.26 6.50
C TYR A 146 7.48 -21.78 6.48
N GLU A 147 7.02 -22.46 7.53
CA GLU A 147 5.64 -22.93 7.61
C GLU A 147 4.64 -21.76 7.66
N ASN A 148 4.97 -20.67 8.39
CA ASN A 148 4.14 -19.47 8.42
C ASN A 148 4.07 -18.77 7.06
N ILE A 149 5.20 -18.59 6.39
CA ILE A 149 5.25 -18.00 5.03
C ILE A 149 4.49 -18.89 4.03
N LYS A 150 4.59 -20.21 4.16
CA LYS A 150 3.87 -21.15 3.30
C LYS A 150 2.35 -21.03 3.43
N VAL A 151 1.83 -20.73 4.62
CA VAL A 151 0.40 -20.43 4.79
C VAL A 151 0.01 -19.20 3.98
N VAL A 152 0.82 -18.13 4.00
CA VAL A 152 0.59 -16.94 3.18
C VAL A 152 0.65 -17.29 1.69
N GLN A 153 1.68 -18.05 1.27
CA GLN A 153 1.84 -18.53 -0.10
C GLN A 153 0.58 -19.26 -0.60
N GLU A 154 0.04 -20.19 0.19
CA GLU A 154 -1.16 -20.96 -0.14
C GLU A 154 -2.42 -20.08 -0.19
N ASN A 155 -2.57 -19.14 0.75
CA ASN A 155 -3.73 -18.24 0.82
C ASN A 155 -3.83 -17.33 -0.41
N TYR A 156 -2.70 -16.86 -0.92
CA TYR A 156 -2.63 -15.93 -2.05
C TYR A 156 -2.28 -16.62 -3.38
N GLY A 157 -2.07 -17.94 -3.39
CA GLY A 157 -1.77 -18.72 -4.58
C GLY A 157 -0.44 -18.35 -5.25
N LEU A 158 0.56 -17.99 -4.43
CA LEU A 158 1.88 -17.55 -4.89
C LEU A 158 2.76 -18.75 -5.27
N SER A 159 3.59 -18.57 -6.29
CA SER A 159 4.68 -19.49 -6.62
C SER A 159 5.87 -19.33 -5.67
N ASP A 160 6.73 -20.34 -5.61
CA ASP A 160 7.97 -20.28 -4.81
C ASP A 160 8.85 -19.09 -5.25
N ASP A 161 8.94 -18.83 -6.56
CA ASP A 161 9.70 -17.72 -7.13
C ASP A 161 9.14 -16.35 -6.68
N GLU A 162 7.81 -16.20 -6.63
CA GLU A 162 7.18 -14.96 -6.15
C GLU A 162 7.47 -14.69 -4.66
N VAL A 163 7.44 -15.73 -3.83
CA VAL A 163 7.80 -15.62 -2.41
C VAL A 163 9.28 -15.26 -2.24
N GLU A 164 10.17 -15.89 -3.01
CA GLU A 164 11.60 -15.58 -2.97
C GLU A 164 11.89 -14.13 -3.37
N GLU A 165 11.26 -13.63 -4.43
CA GLU A 165 11.40 -12.24 -4.86
C GLU A 165 10.79 -11.25 -3.85
N MET A 166 9.68 -11.61 -3.18
CA MET A 166 9.14 -10.81 -2.07
C MET A 166 10.12 -10.71 -0.92
N LEU A 167 10.75 -11.82 -0.50
CA LEU A 167 11.74 -11.82 0.58
C LEU A 167 12.94 -10.93 0.26
N LYS A 168 13.50 -11.04 -0.94
CA LYS A 168 14.60 -10.17 -1.41
C LYS A 168 14.19 -8.70 -1.40
N SER A 169 12.96 -8.41 -1.85
CA SER A 169 12.39 -7.05 -1.86
C SER A 169 12.20 -6.50 -0.43
N ILE A 170 11.74 -7.32 0.52
CA ILE A 170 11.57 -6.92 1.93
C ILE A 170 12.92 -6.60 2.56
N PHE A 171 13.90 -7.50 2.43
CA PHE A 171 15.25 -7.29 2.99
C PHE A 171 16.03 -6.16 2.30
N SER A 172 15.49 -5.58 1.22
CA SER A 172 16.14 -4.52 0.44
C SER A 172 17.52 -4.95 -0.09
N ASP A 173 17.67 -6.23 -0.45
CA ASP A 173 18.93 -6.82 -0.93
C ASP A 173 19.29 -6.45 -2.39
N TYR A 174 18.90 -5.26 -2.87
CA TYR A 174 19.10 -4.78 -4.25
C TYR A 174 19.91 -3.49 -4.35
#